data_AF-A0A285J059-F1
#
_entry.id   AF-A0A285J059-F1
#
_cell.length_a   1.000
_cell.length_b   1.000
_cell.length_c   1.000
_cell.angle_alpha   90.00
_cell.angle_beta   90.00
_cell.angle_gamma   90.00
#
_symmetry.space_group_name_H-M   'P 1'
#
loop_
_entity.id
_entity.type
_entity.pdbx_description
1 polymer ?
#
loop_
_entity_poly.entity_id
_entity_poly.type
_entity_poly.pdbx_seq_one_letter_code
_entity_poly.pdbx_strand_id
1 'polypeptide(L)'
;MREPTYFILAALQEEPLHGYAIIKQTEALSRGRVKPATGTLYTALDRLTHEGLVQVVKEEVVNGRARRYYALTPDGLAALKAEAAHLAEAARIVTDRPVSGPSGRFAFRAASPFYAVPGHLVSSLRAAADRNNGRLA
;
A
#
# COMPACT_ATOMS: atom_id res chain seq x y z
N MET A 1 5.41 10.20 12.13
CA MET A 1 5.27 10.82 10.77
C MET A 1 4.03 10.26 10.08
N ARG A 2 3.47 10.89 9.03
CA ARG A 2 2.39 10.23 8.23
C ARG A 2 2.97 9.25 7.23
N GLU A 3 2.27 8.16 6.94
CA GLU A 3 2.75 7.10 6.04
C GLU A 3 3.13 7.62 4.63
N PRO A 4 2.35 8.47 3.94
CA PRO A 4 2.77 9.01 2.65
C PRO A 4 4.06 9.84 2.73
N THR A 5 4.21 10.62 3.80
CA THR A 5 5.41 11.42 4.03
C THR A 5 6.64 10.54 4.26
N TYR A 6 6.49 9.46 5.03
CA TYR A 6 7.56 8.49 5.27
C TYR A 6 8.09 7.92 3.94
N PHE A 7 7.20 7.46 3.06
CA PHE A 7 7.62 6.91 1.78
C PHE A 7 8.12 7.96 0.77
N ILE A 8 7.64 9.20 0.82
CA ILE A 8 8.20 10.32 0.04
C ILE A 8 9.64 10.60 0.46
N LEU A 9 9.93 10.65 1.77
CA LEU A 9 11.31 10.83 2.26
C LEU A 9 12.17 9.61 1.91
N ALA A 10 11.66 8.39 2.09
CA ALA A 10 12.37 7.17 1.73
C ALA A 10 12.72 7.11 0.23
N ALA A 11 11.85 7.61 -0.64
CA ALA A 11 12.13 7.70 -2.08
C ALA A 11 13.36 8.56 -2.42
N LEU A 12 13.74 9.49 -1.55
CA LEU A 12 14.86 10.42 -1.74
C LEU A 12 16.15 9.97 -1.01
N GLN A 13 16.17 8.77 -0.42
CA GLN A 13 17.28 8.29 0.39
C GLN A 13 18.55 8.00 -0.42
N GLU A 14 18.40 7.51 -1.65
CA GLU A 14 19.53 7.09 -2.48
C GLU A 14 20.06 8.24 -3.34
N GLU A 15 19.17 9.00 -4.00
CA GLU A 15 19.55 10.06 -4.92
C GLU A 15 18.49 11.17 -5.02
N PRO A 16 18.85 12.36 -5.53
CA PRO A 16 17.89 13.40 -5.83
C PRO A 16 16.93 13.01 -6.96
N LEU A 17 15.63 13.22 -6.77
CA LEU A 17 14.61 12.85 -7.75
C LEU A 17 13.70 14.04 -8.11
N HIS A 18 13.20 14.04 -9.35
CA HIS A 18 12.14 14.95 -9.76
C HIS A 18 10.75 14.42 -9.37
N GLY A 19 9.74 15.29 -9.29
CA GLY A 19 8.41 14.96 -8.77
C GLY A 19 7.80 13.65 -9.28
N TYR A 20 7.79 13.40 -10.59
CA TYR A 20 7.24 12.14 -11.13
C TYR A 20 8.02 10.88 -10.69
N ALA A 21 9.34 10.96 -10.59
CA ALA A 21 10.16 9.85 -10.12
C ALA A 21 9.91 9.57 -8.62
N ILE A 22 9.70 10.62 -7.82
CA ILE A 22 9.31 10.48 -6.40
C ILE A 22 7.98 9.72 -6.27
N ILE A 23 6.97 10.03 -7.09
CA ILE A 23 5.69 9.30 -7.08
C ILE A 23 5.92 7.81 -7.36
N LYS A 24 6.69 7.49 -8.41
CA LYS A 24 6.97 6.11 -8.81
C LYS A 24 7.74 5.34 -7.74
N GLN A 25 8.74 5.97 -7.15
CA GLN A 25 9.54 5.34 -6.10
C GLN A 25 8.74 5.17 -4.80
N THR A 26 7.91 6.14 -4.44
CA THR A 26 6.96 6.04 -3.31
C THR A 26 5.99 4.87 -3.49
N GLU A 27 5.43 4.71 -4.69
CA GLU A 27 4.54 3.60 -5.03
C GLU A 27 5.28 2.25 -4.94
N ALA A 28 6.51 2.17 -5.46
CA ALA A 28 7.32 0.95 -5.42
C ALA A 28 7.70 0.55 -3.97
N LEU A 29 8.28 1.47 -3.19
CA LEU A 29 8.71 1.23 -1.82
C LEU A 29 7.56 0.84 -0.89
N SER A 30 6.38 1.43 -1.10
CA SER A 30 5.18 1.12 -0.33
C SER A 30 4.45 -0.15 -0.78
N ARG A 31 4.94 -0.82 -1.83
CA ARG A 31 4.28 -1.96 -2.50
C ARG A 31 2.86 -1.60 -2.97
N GLY A 32 2.71 -0.41 -3.55
CA GLY A 32 1.46 0.11 -4.10
C GLY A 32 0.48 0.70 -3.08
N ARG A 33 0.79 0.65 -1.77
CA ARG A 33 -0.11 1.16 -0.73
C ARG A 33 -0.19 2.69 -0.71
N VAL A 34 0.87 3.37 -1.12
CA VAL A 34 0.95 4.82 -1.18
C VAL A 34 1.16 5.27 -2.61
N LYS A 35 0.18 5.99 -3.16
CA LYS A 35 0.26 6.57 -4.49
C LYS A 35 -0.23 8.03 -4.46
N PRO A 36 0.66 8.99 -4.14
CA PRO A 36 0.26 10.38 -4.03
C PRO A 36 -0.18 10.92 -5.39
N ALA A 37 -1.31 11.63 -5.43
CA ALA A 37 -1.65 12.42 -6.59
C ALA A 37 -0.62 13.55 -6.77
N THR A 38 -0.44 14.03 -8.00
CA THR A 38 0.56 15.06 -8.33
C THR A 38 0.44 16.30 -7.45
N GLY A 39 -0.78 16.83 -7.27
CA GLY A 39 -1.02 18.00 -6.40
C GLY A 39 -0.64 17.71 -4.94
N THR A 40 -1.06 16.56 -4.41
CA THR A 40 -0.73 16.10 -3.06
C THR A 40 0.77 15.97 -2.84
N LEU A 41 1.51 15.45 -3.81
CA LEU A 41 2.97 15.37 -3.74
C LEU A 41 3.58 16.76 -3.59
N TYR A 42 3.21 17.71 -4.46
CA TYR A 42 3.83 19.03 -4.43
C TYR A 42 3.47 19.82 -3.16
N THR A 43 2.26 19.69 -2.64
CA THR A 43 1.92 20.24 -1.31
C THR A 43 2.77 19.59 -0.21
N ALA A 44 3.02 18.28 -0.28
CA ALA A 44 3.87 17.60 0.69
C ALA A 44 5.34 18.04 0.58
N LEU A 45 5.87 18.18 -0.62
CA LEU A 45 7.24 18.64 -0.87
C LEU A 45 7.45 20.08 -0.43
N ASP A 46 6.48 20.97 -0.68
CA ASP A 46 6.53 22.35 -0.23
C ASP A 46 6.59 22.44 1.30
N ARG A 47 5.72 21.71 1.99
CA ARG A 47 5.76 21.59 3.46
C ARG A 47 7.08 21.01 3.97
N LEU A 48 7.56 19.93 3.37
CA LEU A 48 8.83 19.29 3.78
C LEU A 48 10.05 20.19 3.54
N THR A 49 9.98 21.05 2.52
CA THR A 49 11.01 22.05 2.25
C THR A 49 10.98 23.16 3.31
N HIS A 50 9.79 23.65 3.67
CA HIS A 50 9.62 24.60 4.77
C HIS A 50 10.06 24.02 6.12
N GLU A 51 9.87 22.73 6.35
CA GLU A 51 10.34 22.01 7.55
C GLU A 51 11.84 21.69 7.52
N GLY A 52 12.55 22.01 6.44
CA GLY A 52 13.99 21.76 6.31
C GLY A 52 14.37 20.28 6.13
N LEU A 53 13.41 19.39 5.83
CA LEU A 53 13.65 17.95 5.66
C LEU A 53 14.03 17.59 4.21
N VAL A 54 13.63 18.44 3.26
CA VAL A 54 13.91 18.27 1.83
C VAL A 54 14.42 19.60 1.28
N GLN A 55 15.28 19.56 0.27
CA GLN A 55 15.76 20.75 -0.43
C GLN A 55 15.69 20.57 -1.95
N VAL A 56 15.52 21.68 -2.68
CA VAL A 56 15.66 21.70 -4.13
C VAL A 56 17.15 21.82 -4.46
N VAL A 57 17.70 20.85 -5.18
CA VAL A 57 19.13 20.82 -5.52
C VAL A 57 19.41 21.16 -6.98
N LYS A 58 18.40 21.07 -7.85
CA LYS A 58 18.53 21.39 -9.27
C LYS A 58 17.19 21.82 -9.86
N GLU A 59 17.25 22.82 -10.74
CA GLU A 59 16.16 23.16 -11.64
C GLU A 59 16.68 23.10 -13.08
N GLU A 60 15.97 22.40 -13.95
CA GLU A 60 16.30 22.31 -15.37
C GLU A 60 15.03 22.35 -16.22
N VAL A 61 15.16 22.82 -17.47
CA VAL A 61 14.07 22.78 -18.44
C VAL A 61 14.25 21.54 -19.31
N VAL A 62 13.30 20.62 -19.25
CA VAL A 62 13.29 19.42 -20.11
C VAL A 62 12.03 19.45 -20.96
N ASN A 63 12.19 19.40 -22.28
CA ASN A 63 11.09 19.49 -23.25
C ASN A 63 10.19 20.73 -23.02
N GLY A 64 10.80 21.88 -22.73
CA GLY A 64 10.10 23.14 -22.47
C GLY A 64 9.36 23.21 -21.13
N ARG A 65 9.55 22.23 -20.22
CA ARG A 65 8.94 22.23 -18.88
C ARG A 65 10.00 22.28 -17.79
N ALA A 66 9.81 23.17 -16.83
CA ALA A 66 10.66 23.24 -15.64
C ALA A 66 10.51 21.95 -14.80
N ARG A 67 11.63 21.33 -14.46
CA ARG A 67 11.75 20.17 -13.58
C ARG A 67 12.62 20.53 -12.39
N ARG A 68 12.04 20.40 -11.20
CA ARG A 68 12.73 20.54 -9.91
C ARG A 68 13.15 19.17 -9.41
N TYR A 69 14.41 19.05 -8.99
CA TYR A 69 14.94 17.88 -8.31
C TYR A 69 15.07 18.16 -6.83
N TYR A 70 14.59 17.22 -6.03
CA TYR A 70 14.56 17.30 -4.58
C TYR A 70 15.55 16.30 -4.01
N ALA A 71 16.19 16.65 -2.90
CA ALA A 71 17.06 15.75 -2.14
C ALA A 71 16.71 15.83 -0.65
N LEU A 72 16.98 14.74 0.08
CA LEU A 72 16.96 14.78 1.55
C LEU A 72 18.04 15.71 2.08
N THR A 73 17.71 16.45 3.13
CA THR A 73 18.70 17.12 3.97
C THR A 73 19.23 16.14 5.02
N PRO A 74 20.34 16.47 5.73
CA PRO A 74 20.79 15.69 6.88
C PRO A 74 19.68 15.50 7.93
N ASP A 75 18.92 16.56 8.22
CA ASP A 75 17.79 16.53 9.17
C ASP A 75 16.64 15.65 8.67
N GLY A 76 16.34 15.71 7.38
CA GLY A 76 15.39 14.81 6.72
C GLY A 76 15.77 13.35 6.86
N LEU A 77 17.05 13.02 6.64
CA LEU A 77 17.56 11.66 6.79
C LEU A 77 17.50 11.19 8.25
N ALA A 78 17.83 12.07 9.19
CA ALA A 78 17.72 11.78 10.62
C ALA A 78 16.26 11.51 11.03
N ALA A 79 15.33 12.36 10.58
CA ALA A 79 13.90 12.18 10.84
C ALA A 79 13.35 10.88 10.24
N LEU A 80 13.76 10.52 9.01
CA LEU A 80 13.38 9.27 8.38
C LEU A 80 13.88 8.05 9.16
N LYS A 81 15.15 8.06 9.60
CA LYS A 81 15.73 6.98 10.40
C LYS A 81 15.07 6.84 11.77
N ALA A 82 14.76 7.96 12.42
CA ALA A 82 14.06 7.97 13.70
C ALA A 82 12.66 7.36 13.59
N GLU A 83 11.90 7.71 12.54
CA GLU A 83 10.59 7.11 12.29
C GLU A 83 10.71 5.60 12.00
N ALA A 84 11.69 5.18 11.20
CA ALA A 84 11.91 3.76 10.91
C ALA A 84 12.20 2.94 12.18
N ALA A 85 13.01 3.49 13.09
CA ALA A 85 13.27 2.87 14.39
C ALA A 85 12.00 2.79 15.26
N HIS A 86 11.21 3.86 15.30
CA HIS A 86 9.94 3.89 16.04
C HIS A 86 8.93 2.85 15.51
N LEU A 87 8.80 2.72 14.19
CA LEU A 87 7.93 1.72 13.56
C LEU A 87 8.42 0.28 13.83
N ALA A 88 9.74 0.05 13.79
CA ALA A 88 10.31 -1.26 14.11
C ALA A 88 10.03 -1.65 15.57
N GLU A 89 10.18 -0.72 16.51
CA GLU A 89 9.89 -0.95 17.92
C GLU A 89 8.41 -1.25 18.16
N ALA A 90 7.50 -0.45 17.58
CA ALA A 90 6.08 -0.67 17.67
C ALA A 90 5.68 -2.07 17.14
N ALA A 91 6.30 -2.51 16.04
CA ALA A 91 6.08 -3.85 15.51
C ALA A 91 6.52 -4.93 16.50
N ARG A 92 7.72 -4.81 17.10
CA ARG A 92 8.23 -5.78 18.09
C ARG A 92 7.32 -5.92 19.29
N ILE A 93 6.84 -4.81 19.84
CA ILE A 93 5.91 -4.82 20.99
C ILE A 93 4.68 -5.67 20.70
N VAL A 94 4.14 -5.60 19.47
CA VAL A 94 2.95 -6.36 19.08
C VAL A 94 3.29 -7.82 18.76
N THR A 95 4.39 -8.08 18.08
CA THR A 95 4.76 -9.45 17.64
C THR A 95 5.30 -10.32 18.77
N ASP A 96 5.97 -9.72 19.76
CA ASP A 96 6.60 -10.46 20.86
C ASP A 96 5.61 -10.77 21.98
N ARG A 97 4.43 -10.13 21.98
CA ARG A 97 3.39 -10.38 22.97
C ARG A 97 2.61 -11.64 22.58
N PRO A 98 2.65 -12.71 23.40
CA PRO A 98 1.80 -13.86 23.14
C PRO A 98 0.34 -13.42 23.23
N VAL A 99 -0.43 -13.70 22.18
CA VAL A 99 -1.89 -13.60 22.25
C VAL A 99 -2.30 -14.64 23.29
N SER A 100 -2.66 -14.17 24.48
CA SER A 100 -3.39 -15.00 25.43
C SER A 100 -4.71 -15.31 24.74
N GLY A 101 -4.78 -16.47 24.08
CA GLY A 101 -6.03 -16.99 23.52
C GLY A 101 -7.08 -17.03 24.63
N PRO A 102 -8.38 -17.09 24.30
CA PRO A 102 -9.43 -17.14 25.32
C PRO A 102 -9.23 -18.37 26.22
N SER A 103 -8.51 -18.18 27.32
CA SER A 103 -8.42 -19.10 28.45
C SER A 103 -9.76 -19.03 29.16
N GLY A 104 -10.77 -19.70 28.59
CA GLY A 104 -12.12 -19.72 29.13
C GLY A 104 -13.17 -20.07 28.08
N ARG A 105 -13.43 -21.37 27.92
CA ARG A 105 -14.73 -21.95 27.55
C ARG A 105 -15.55 -21.17 26.50
N PHE A 106 -15.08 -21.11 25.27
CA PHE A 106 -16.01 -21.07 24.14
C PHE A 106 -15.93 -22.42 23.45
N ALA A 107 -16.62 -23.40 24.07
CA ALA A 107 -17.04 -24.59 23.35
C ALA A 107 -17.93 -24.10 22.21
N PHE A 108 -17.35 -23.99 21.01
CA PHE A 108 -18.11 -23.84 19.78
C PHE A 108 -18.89 -25.15 19.61
N ARG A 109 -20.03 -25.25 20.28
CA ARG A 109 -20.99 -26.31 20.07
C ARG A 109 -21.48 -26.10 18.65
N ALA A 110 -20.94 -26.89 17.72
CA ALA A 110 -21.45 -27.00 16.37
C ALA A 110 -22.95 -27.32 16.47
N ALA A 111 -23.78 -26.30 16.32
CA ALA A 111 -25.19 -26.48 16.06
C ALA A 111 -25.29 -26.97 14.62
N SER A 112 -25.16 -28.28 14.43
CA SER A 112 -25.76 -28.94 13.27
C SER A 112 -27.27 -29.00 13.52
N PRO A 113 -28.07 -28.44 12.61
CA PRO A 113 -29.23 -29.13 12.13
C PRO A 113 -29.08 -29.30 10.62
N PHE A 114 -28.94 -30.53 10.16
CA PHE A 114 -30.07 -31.21 9.51
C PHE A 114 -30.68 -30.37 8.37
N TYR A 115 -30.09 -30.47 7.17
CA TYR A 115 -30.89 -30.47 5.96
C TYR A 115 -31.10 -31.92 5.56
N ALA A 116 -32.24 -32.48 5.96
CA ALA A 116 -32.81 -33.62 5.27
C ALA A 116 -33.21 -33.14 3.86
N VAL A 117 -32.58 -33.70 2.83
CA VAL A 117 -33.02 -33.55 1.44
C VAL A 117 -34.12 -34.60 1.21
N PRO A 118 -35.36 -34.22 0.88
CA PRO A 118 -36.39 -35.18 0.50
C PRO A 118 -36.00 -35.91 -0.80
N GLY A 119 -36.10 -37.24 -0.80
CA GLY A 119 -35.72 -38.13 -1.88
C GLY A 119 -36.67 -38.11 -3.08
N HIS A 120 -36.68 -37.03 -3.85
CA HIS A 120 -37.34 -36.96 -5.15
C HIS A 120 -36.76 -35.81 -5.97
N LEU A 121 -35.56 -36.01 -6.52
CA LEU A 121 -35.07 -35.35 -7.74
C LEU A 121 -33.78 -36.05 -8.22
N VAL A 122 -33.90 -37.35 -8.52
CA VAL A 122 -32.95 -38.05 -9.41
C VAL A 122 -33.73 -38.48 -10.65
N SER A 123 -33.96 -37.52 -11.54
CA SER A 123 -34.39 -37.79 -12.92
C SER A 123 -34.45 -36.48 -13.68
N SER A 124 -33.31 -36.05 -14.24
CA SER A 124 -33.20 -35.32 -15.53
C SER A 124 -31.79 -34.74 -15.74
N LEU A 125 -30.76 -35.57 -15.66
CA LEU A 125 -29.41 -35.25 -16.16
C LEU A 125 -29.18 -36.02 -17.47
N ARG A 126 -30.00 -35.73 -18.48
CA ARG A 126 -29.79 -36.13 -19.88
C ARG A 126 -30.69 -35.37 -20.86
N ALA A 127 -30.48 -34.07 -21.04
CA ALA A 127 -30.90 -33.32 -22.23
C ALA A 127 -30.51 -31.82 -22.18
N ALA A 128 -29.21 -31.49 -22.17
CA ALA A 128 -28.76 -30.12 -22.46
C ALA A 128 -27.32 -30.10 -23.03
N ALA A 129 -26.98 -31.11 -23.84
CA ALA A 129 -25.66 -31.23 -24.47
C ALA A 129 -25.70 -30.98 -25.99
N ASP A 130 -26.76 -30.38 -26.56
CA ASP A 130 -26.95 -30.47 -28.02
C ASP A 130 -27.58 -29.25 -28.74
N ARG A 131 -27.39 -28.01 -28.25
CA ARG A 131 -27.93 -26.82 -28.96
C ARG A 131 -27.06 -25.55 -28.92
N ASN A 132 -25.76 -25.64 -29.19
CA ASN A 132 -25.04 -24.43 -29.58
C ASN A 132 -23.95 -24.69 -30.64
N ASN A 133 -24.36 -25.32 -31.73
CA ASN A 133 -23.68 -25.21 -33.02
C ASN A 133 -24.62 -24.46 -33.98
N GLY A 134 -24.19 -23.30 -34.47
CA GLY A 134 -24.79 -22.66 -35.65
C GLY A 134 -25.30 -21.23 -35.47
N ARG A 135 -24.41 -20.23 -35.57
CA ARG A 135 -24.59 -19.06 -36.45
C ARG A 135 -23.35 -18.16 -36.44
N LEU A 136 -22.49 -18.37 -37.45
CA LEU A 136 -21.63 -17.34 -38.04
C LEU A 136 -22.14 -17.18 -39.48
N ALA A 137 -22.76 -16.03 -39.75
CA ALA A 137 -22.94 -15.40 -41.06
C ALA A 137 -23.50 -14.01 -40.82
#